data_AF-A0A6B1DRA3-F1
#
_entry.id   AF-A0A6B1DRA3-F1
#
_cell.length_a   1.000
_cell.length_b   1.000
_cell.length_c   1.000
_cell.angle_alpha   90.00
_cell.angle_beta   90.00
_cell.angle_gamma   90.00
#
_symmetry.space_group_name_H-M   'P 1'
#
loop_
_entity.id
_entity.type
_entity.pdbx_description
1 polymer ?
#
loop_
_entity_poly.entity_id
_entity_poly.type
_entity_poly.pdbx_seq_one_letter_code
_entity_poly.pdbx_strand_id
1 'polypeptide(L)'
;MSDVIALRQAATDRYRPDPVKVLFVAESPPDVEERHFYFPNVPRADTLWVELTKVLYGDDFGVTKNERVRKAEWLARFQADGYWMIEAVPEPIHKKRREAHVLEYKDRVLGTIADCSPSSVVLIATPVWRALEEPLRAEGVPLVQTGPVSFPGHGQQGRFREAMAAILPLLVD
;
A
#
# COMPACT_ATOMS: atom_id res chain seq x y z
N MET A 1 5.48 -21.37 -6.88
CA MET A 1 5.03 -20.24 -6.05
C MET A 1 4.75 -20.81 -4.67
N SER A 2 5.36 -20.27 -3.60
CA SER A 2 5.16 -20.82 -2.25
C SER A 2 3.71 -20.62 -1.79
N ASP A 3 3.20 -21.49 -0.91
CA ASP A 3 1.83 -21.44 -0.39
C ASP A 3 1.49 -20.07 0.24
N VAL A 4 2.50 -19.42 0.82
CA VAL A 4 2.39 -18.09 1.44
C VAL A 4 2.14 -16.99 0.42
N ILE A 5 2.83 -17.02 -0.73
CA ILE A 5 2.62 -16.03 -1.80
C ILE A 5 1.21 -16.17 -2.35
N ALA A 6 0.75 -17.41 -2.57
CA ALA A 6 -0.62 -17.67 -3.03
C ALA A 6 -1.67 -17.18 -2.01
N LEU A 7 -1.44 -17.41 -0.72
CA LEU A 7 -2.33 -16.93 0.35
C LEU A 7 -2.41 -15.41 0.40
N ARG A 8 -1.27 -14.71 0.26
CA ARG A 8 -1.21 -13.24 0.22
C ARG A 8 -1.92 -12.69 -1.01
N GLN A 9 -1.67 -13.27 -2.18
CA GLN A 9 -2.33 -12.89 -3.42
C GLN A 9 -3.85 -13.06 -3.32
N ALA A 10 -4.33 -14.20 -2.82
CA ALA A 10 -5.76 -14.45 -2.61
C ALA A 10 -6.38 -13.43 -1.63
N ALA A 11 -5.65 -12.99 -0.60
CA ALA A 11 -6.11 -11.94 0.29
C ALA A 11 -6.15 -10.57 -0.39
N THR A 12 -5.15 -10.21 -1.21
CA THR A 12 -5.14 -8.98 -2.01
C THR A 12 -6.28 -8.94 -3.02
N ASP A 13 -6.55 -10.05 -3.71
CA ASP A 13 -7.60 -10.16 -4.72
C ASP A 13 -9.00 -10.10 -4.08
N ARG A 14 -9.18 -10.70 -2.89
CA ARG A 14 -10.45 -10.64 -2.14
C ARG A 14 -10.92 -9.22 -1.88
N TYR A 15 -9.98 -8.30 -1.63
CA TYR A 15 -10.27 -6.90 -1.33
C TYR A 15 -9.95 -5.97 -2.51
N ARG A 16 -9.79 -6.51 -3.72
CA ARG A 16 -9.72 -5.68 -4.92
C ARG A 16 -11.08 -5.00 -5.13
N PRO A 17 -11.13 -3.67 -5.20
CA PRO A 17 -12.36 -2.94 -5.50
C PRO A 17 -12.65 -2.93 -7.00
N ASP A 18 -13.90 -2.69 -7.35
CA ASP A 18 -14.35 -2.47 -8.73
C ASP A 18 -15.33 -1.27 -8.75
N PRO A 19 -14.91 -0.08 -9.24
CA PRO A 19 -13.60 0.23 -9.82
C PRO A 19 -12.48 0.42 -8.77
N VAL A 20 -11.22 0.30 -9.20
CA VAL A 20 -10.06 0.77 -8.43
C VAL A 20 -9.92 2.28 -8.63
N LYS A 21 -10.20 3.08 -7.59
CA LYS A 21 -10.02 4.54 -7.63
C LYS A 21 -8.61 4.94 -7.28
N VAL A 22 -8.09 4.39 -6.18
CA VAL A 22 -6.74 4.69 -5.69
C VAL A 22 -5.95 3.41 -5.53
N LEU A 23 -4.82 3.32 -6.22
CA LEU A 23 -3.84 2.26 -6.05
C LEU A 23 -2.67 2.74 -5.20
N PHE A 24 -2.52 2.14 -4.02
CA PHE A 24 -1.32 2.27 -3.21
C PHE A 24 -0.32 1.16 -3.58
N VAL A 25 0.94 1.53 -3.78
CA VAL A 25 2.03 0.61 -4.10
C VAL A 25 3.07 0.65 -2.98
N ALA A 26 3.09 -0.37 -2.14
CA ALA A 26 4.11 -0.59 -1.12
C ALA A 26 5.28 -1.41 -1.68
N GLU A 27 6.31 -1.63 -0.87
CA GLU A 27 7.58 -2.17 -1.34
C GLU A 27 7.59 -3.69 -1.51
N SER A 28 7.26 -4.39 -0.43
CA SER A 28 7.35 -5.84 -0.30
C SER A 28 6.60 -6.27 0.97
N PRO A 29 6.02 -7.47 0.98
CA PRO A 29 5.35 -7.98 2.17
C PRO A 29 6.34 -8.21 3.32
N PRO A 30 5.87 -8.29 4.58
CA PRO A 30 6.73 -8.57 5.72
C PRO A 30 7.32 -9.99 5.68
N ASP A 31 8.46 -10.17 6.32
CA ASP A 31 9.09 -11.50 6.51
C ASP A 31 8.18 -12.48 7.27
N VAL A 32 7.33 -11.96 8.15
CA VAL A 32 6.38 -12.76 8.92
C VAL A 32 5.11 -12.97 8.10
N GLU A 33 4.81 -14.22 7.80
CA GLU A 33 3.71 -14.65 6.92
C GLU A 33 2.37 -14.03 7.33
N GLU A 34 2.07 -14.06 8.62
CA GLU A 34 0.81 -13.66 9.27
C GLU A 34 0.54 -12.14 9.26
N ARG A 35 1.45 -11.29 8.76
CA ARG A 35 1.37 -9.83 8.91
C ARG A 35 1.01 -9.08 7.62
N HIS A 36 0.43 -9.77 6.66
CA HIS A 36 0.01 -9.14 5.40
C HIS A 36 -1.06 -8.07 5.61
N PHE A 37 -1.04 -7.01 4.79
CA PHE A 37 -1.96 -5.87 4.88
C PHE A 37 -3.43 -6.31 4.90
N TYR A 38 -3.80 -7.26 4.04
CA TYR A 38 -5.17 -7.76 3.91
C TYR A 38 -5.54 -8.91 4.86
N PHE A 39 -4.64 -9.33 5.75
CA PHE A 39 -5.03 -10.33 6.75
C PHE A 39 -5.85 -9.65 7.86
N PRO A 40 -7.06 -10.15 8.17
CA PRO A 40 -7.94 -9.50 9.15
C PRO A 40 -7.43 -9.66 10.59
N ASN A 41 -6.63 -10.70 10.87
CA ASN A 41 -6.18 -11.05 12.21
C ASN A 41 -4.69 -10.78 12.39
N VAL A 42 -4.32 -9.50 12.60
CA VAL A 42 -2.93 -9.09 12.86
C VAL A 42 -2.85 -8.34 14.20
N PRO A 43 -2.61 -9.03 15.33
CA PRO A 43 -2.74 -8.43 16.65
C PRO A 43 -1.63 -7.41 16.96
N ARG A 44 -0.47 -7.48 16.27
CA ARG A 44 0.72 -6.64 16.50
C ARG A 44 1.49 -6.37 15.22
N ALA A 45 2.30 -5.30 15.23
CA ALA A 45 3.27 -4.96 14.17
C ALA A 45 2.68 -4.76 12.76
N ASP A 46 1.46 -4.20 12.70
CA ASP A 46 0.75 -3.88 11.47
C ASP A 46 0.75 -2.36 11.20
N THR A 47 1.93 -1.76 11.13
CA THR A 47 2.06 -0.30 11.15
C THR A 47 1.55 0.37 9.88
N LEU A 48 1.71 -0.27 8.72
CA LEU A 48 1.21 0.28 7.46
C LEU A 48 -0.32 0.38 7.45
N TRP A 49 -1.02 -0.70 7.80
CA TRP A 49 -2.48 -0.68 7.91
C TRP A 49 -2.94 0.35 8.96
N VAL A 50 -2.37 0.34 10.17
CA VAL A 50 -2.77 1.28 11.23
C VAL A 50 -2.62 2.72 10.79
N GLU A 51 -1.45 3.10 10.26
CA GLU A 51 -1.18 4.50 9.96
C GLU A 51 -1.89 4.97 8.69
N LEU A 52 -2.08 4.09 7.69
CA LEU A 52 -2.88 4.42 6.52
C LEU A 52 -4.35 4.61 6.89
N THR A 53 -4.93 3.69 7.68
CA THR A 53 -6.33 3.76 8.11
C THR A 53 -6.61 5.02 8.93
N LYS A 54 -5.69 5.41 9.82
CA LYS A 54 -5.78 6.69 10.55
C LYS A 54 -5.84 7.91 9.64
N VAL A 55 -5.05 7.90 8.56
CA VAL A 55 -5.03 9.05 7.64
C VAL A 55 -6.30 9.08 6.82
N LEU A 56 -6.71 7.95 6.25
CA LEU A 56 -7.88 7.87 5.37
C LEU A 56 -9.20 8.14 6.09
N TYR A 57 -9.35 7.69 7.34
CA TYR A 57 -10.63 7.75 8.03
C TYR A 57 -10.65 8.64 9.27
N GLY A 58 -9.52 9.26 9.62
CA GLY A 58 -9.43 10.31 10.64
C GLY A 58 -10.19 9.98 11.92
N ASP A 59 -11.23 10.76 12.19
CA ASP A 59 -12.05 10.71 13.39
C ASP A 59 -12.83 9.40 13.57
N ASP A 60 -13.06 8.64 12.50
CA ASP A 60 -13.71 7.33 12.59
C ASP A 60 -12.76 6.27 13.19
N PHE A 61 -11.44 6.49 13.16
CA PHE A 61 -10.46 5.55 13.67
C PHE A 61 -10.15 5.81 15.14
N GLY A 62 -10.70 4.98 16.01
CA GLY A 62 -10.52 5.08 17.46
C GLY A 62 -9.20 4.50 17.98
N VAL A 63 -9.27 3.92 19.17
CA VAL A 63 -8.11 3.32 19.85
C VAL A 63 -7.61 2.12 19.04
N THR A 64 -6.36 2.16 18.56
CA THR A 64 -5.76 1.14 17.68
C THR A 64 -5.97 -0.31 18.13
N LYS A 65 -5.93 -0.58 19.44
CA LYS A 65 -6.16 -1.94 19.97
C LYS A 65 -7.57 -2.44 19.66
N ASN A 66 -8.58 -1.57 19.77
CA ASN A 66 -9.97 -1.91 19.49
C ASN A 66 -10.19 -2.01 17.98
N GLU A 67 -9.61 -1.10 17.20
CA GLU A 67 -9.76 -1.11 15.74
C GLU A 67 -9.14 -2.34 15.07
N ARG A 68 -8.07 -2.91 15.65
CA ARG A 68 -7.50 -4.17 15.15
C ARG A 68 -8.48 -5.34 15.17
N VAL A 69 -9.39 -5.39 16.15
CA VAL A 69 -10.43 -6.42 16.21
C VAL A 69 -11.43 -6.27 15.07
N ARG A 70 -11.60 -5.04 14.59
CA ARG A 70 -12.51 -4.64 13.51
C ARG A 70 -11.80 -4.53 12.16
N LYS A 71 -10.56 -5.01 12.02
CA LYS A 71 -9.78 -4.83 10.78
C LYS A 71 -10.51 -5.35 9.55
N ALA A 72 -11.28 -6.43 9.65
CA ALA A 72 -12.10 -6.93 8.55
C ALA A 72 -13.14 -5.89 8.05
N GLU A 73 -13.78 -5.15 8.97
CA GLU A 73 -14.71 -4.07 8.63
C GLU A 73 -13.98 -2.91 7.95
N TRP A 74 -12.79 -2.56 8.45
CA TRP A 74 -11.95 -1.52 7.84
C TRP A 74 -11.46 -1.89 6.44
N LEU A 75 -11.10 -3.16 6.22
CA LEU A 75 -10.71 -3.64 4.88
C LEU A 75 -11.90 -3.65 3.92
N ALA A 76 -13.11 -3.99 4.40
CA ALA A 76 -14.32 -3.91 3.59
C ALA A 76 -14.67 -2.46 3.21
N ARG A 77 -14.51 -1.52 4.15
CA ARG A 77 -14.65 -0.08 3.85
C ARG A 77 -13.59 0.41 2.87
N PHE A 78 -12.33 0.04 3.07
CA PHE A 78 -11.23 0.35 2.15
C PHE A 78 -11.52 -0.12 0.72
N GLN A 79 -12.06 -1.33 0.57
CA GLN A 79 -12.55 -1.82 -0.72
C GLN A 79 -13.76 -1.00 -1.23
N ALA A 80 -14.78 -0.76 -0.40
CA ALA A 80 -15.97 0.00 -0.81
C ALA A 80 -15.65 1.43 -1.28
N ASP A 81 -14.64 2.06 -0.66
CA ASP A 81 -14.17 3.41 -0.99
C ASP A 81 -13.24 3.41 -2.25
N GLY A 82 -13.05 2.25 -2.89
CA GLY A 82 -12.29 2.14 -4.13
C GLY A 82 -10.77 2.09 -3.93
N TYR A 83 -10.31 1.81 -2.72
CA TYR A 83 -8.88 1.75 -2.40
C TYR A 83 -8.32 0.35 -2.52
N TRP A 84 -7.13 0.24 -3.13
CA TRP A 84 -6.41 -1.02 -3.27
C TRP A 84 -4.93 -0.85 -2.96
N MET A 85 -4.32 -1.84 -2.33
CA MET A 85 -2.91 -1.87 -1.96
C MET A 85 -2.24 -3.06 -2.65
N ILE A 86 -1.12 -2.84 -3.31
CA ILE A 86 -0.26 -3.91 -3.80
C ILE A 86 1.16 -3.73 -3.27
N GLU A 87 1.90 -4.83 -3.21
CA GLU A 87 3.35 -4.78 -3.03
C GLU A 87 4.00 -4.79 -4.41
N ALA A 88 5.00 -3.94 -4.64
CA ALA A 88 5.76 -3.92 -5.89
C ALA A 88 6.49 -5.26 -6.08
N VAL A 89 7.16 -5.73 -5.03
CA VAL A 89 7.87 -7.02 -4.99
C VAL A 89 6.99 -8.06 -4.28
N PRO A 90 6.77 -9.26 -4.86
CA PRO A 90 5.88 -10.28 -4.30
C PRO A 90 6.43 -10.98 -3.05
N GLU A 91 7.74 -10.85 -2.80
CA GLU A 91 8.45 -11.54 -1.73
C GLU A 91 9.14 -10.55 -0.79
N PRO A 92 9.36 -10.92 0.48
CA PRO A 92 10.04 -10.06 1.43
C PRO A 92 11.49 -9.75 1.02
N ILE A 93 11.94 -8.50 1.23
CA ILE A 93 13.28 -8.05 0.86
C ILE A 93 14.22 -8.01 2.08
N HIS A 94 15.18 -8.94 2.13
CA HIS A 94 16.09 -9.15 3.27
C HIS A 94 17.41 -8.30 3.26
N LYS A 95 17.55 -7.34 2.33
CA LYS A 95 18.53 -6.22 2.25
C LYS A 95 19.75 -6.33 1.32
N LYS A 96 20.20 -5.10 0.97
CA LYS A 96 21.02 -4.53 -0.13
C LYS A 96 20.22 -4.32 -1.43
N ARG A 97 20.42 -3.14 -2.05
CA ARG A 97 19.87 -2.71 -3.36
C ARG A 97 18.32 -2.79 -3.50
N ARG A 98 17.58 -2.39 -2.47
CA ARG A 98 16.10 -2.36 -2.46
C ARG A 98 15.51 -1.64 -3.68
N GLU A 99 16.04 -0.46 -4.00
CA GLU A 99 15.62 0.34 -5.17
C GLU A 99 15.77 -0.45 -6.47
N ALA A 100 16.93 -1.09 -6.69
CA ALA A 100 17.16 -1.91 -7.88
C ALA A 100 16.22 -3.11 -7.94
N HIS A 101 15.96 -3.75 -6.80
CA HIS A 101 15.04 -4.89 -6.75
C HIS A 101 13.60 -4.47 -7.03
N VAL A 102 13.13 -3.33 -6.49
CA VAL A 102 11.82 -2.80 -6.84
C VAL A 102 11.74 -2.48 -8.35
N LEU A 103 12.81 -1.90 -8.92
CA LEU A 103 12.87 -1.57 -10.34
C LEU A 103 12.78 -2.82 -11.23
N GLU A 104 13.30 -3.97 -10.80
CA GLU A 104 13.16 -5.26 -11.52
C GLU A 104 11.68 -5.68 -11.68
N TYR A 105 10.78 -5.22 -10.80
CA TYR A 105 9.35 -5.51 -10.86
C TYR A 105 8.51 -4.37 -11.46
N LYS A 106 9.13 -3.35 -12.09
CA LYS A 106 8.40 -2.19 -12.65
C LYS A 106 7.30 -2.62 -13.63
N ASP A 107 7.56 -3.61 -14.49
CA ASP A 107 6.62 -4.02 -15.54
C ASP A 107 5.40 -4.72 -14.94
N ARG A 108 5.57 -5.41 -13.80
CA ARG A 108 4.46 -5.97 -13.04
C ARG A 108 3.57 -4.87 -12.45
N VAL A 109 4.17 -3.82 -11.89
CA VAL A 109 3.42 -2.67 -11.35
C VAL A 109 2.67 -1.95 -12.47
N LEU A 110 3.33 -1.68 -13.60
CA LEU A 110 2.71 -1.07 -14.79
C LEU A 110 1.57 -1.94 -15.34
N GLY A 111 1.76 -3.26 -15.44
CA GLY A 111 0.72 -4.17 -15.88
C GLY A 111 -0.49 -4.16 -14.95
N THR A 112 -0.28 -4.06 -13.64
CA THR A 112 -1.37 -3.93 -12.66
C THR A 112 -2.12 -2.61 -12.81
N ILE A 113 -1.39 -1.50 -12.99
CA ILE A 113 -1.99 -0.17 -13.23
C ILE A 113 -2.79 -0.16 -14.53
N ALA A 114 -2.30 -0.77 -15.60
CA ALA A 114 -3.01 -0.86 -16.87
C ALA A 114 -4.30 -1.69 -16.74
N ASP A 115 -4.24 -2.83 -16.02
CA ASP A 115 -5.37 -3.72 -15.79
C ASP A 115 -6.50 -3.06 -14.99
N CYS A 116 -6.18 -2.24 -13.97
CA CYS A 116 -7.19 -1.62 -13.14
C CYS A 116 -7.48 -0.14 -13.44
N SER A 117 -6.65 0.51 -14.24
CA SER A 117 -6.78 1.92 -14.68
C SER A 117 -7.19 2.88 -13.56
N PRO A 118 -6.41 2.97 -12.46
CA PRO A 118 -6.82 3.74 -11.30
C PRO A 118 -6.78 5.25 -11.56
N SER A 119 -7.72 6.00 -10.97
CA SER A 119 -7.74 7.47 -11.03
C SER A 119 -6.54 8.11 -10.34
N SER A 120 -5.92 7.43 -9.38
CA SER A 120 -4.77 7.91 -8.63
C SER A 120 -3.84 6.78 -8.22
N VAL A 121 -2.53 7.02 -8.28
CA VAL A 121 -1.51 6.10 -7.79
C VAL A 121 -0.65 6.77 -6.72
N VAL A 122 -0.43 6.08 -5.62
CA VAL A 122 0.39 6.54 -4.48
C VAL A 122 1.50 5.53 -4.22
N LEU A 123 2.75 6.00 -4.18
CA LEU A 123 3.92 5.17 -3.88
C LEU A 123 4.29 5.29 -2.41
N ILE A 124 4.37 4.15 -1.72
CA ILE A 124 4.71 4.08 -0.30
C ILE A 124 6.11 3.49 -0.14
N ALA A 125 6.91 4.14 0.69
CA ALA A 125 8.33 3.92 0.94
C ALA A 125 9.27 4.62 -0.05
N THR A 126 10.36 5.20 0.49
CA THR A 126 11.37 5.91 -0.30
C THR A 126 12.03 5.04 -1.38
N PRO A 127 12.36 3.74 -1.16
CA PRO A 127 12.90 2.91 -2.22
C PRO A 127 11.95 2.71 -3.39
N VAL A 128 10.64 2.63 -3.11
CA VAL A 128 9.61 2.50 -4.15
C VAL A 128 9.51 3.77 -4.97
N TRP A 129 9.45 4.93 -4.30
CA TRP A 129 9.46 6.24 -4.97
C TRP A 129 10.67 6.39 -5.90
N ARG A 130 11.87 6.16 -5.38
CA ARG A 130 13.12 6.34 -6.15
C ARG A 130 13.24 5.38 -7.32
N ALA A 131 12.68 4.18 -7.21
CA ALA A 131 12.70 3.18 -8.27
C ALA A 131 11.63 3.43 -9.34
N LEU A 132 10.43 3.84 -8.93
CA LEU A 132 9.25 3.79 -9.79
C LEU A 132 8.73 5.16 -10.25
N GLU A 133 9.12 6.27 -9.63
CA GLU A 133 8.54 7.57 -10.00
C GLU A 133 8.78 7.93 -11.47
N GLU A 134 10.04 8.00 -11.90
CA GLU A 134 10.40 8.31 -13.29
C GLU A 134 9.73 7.35 -14.31
N PRO A 135 9.85 6.02 -14.21
CA PRO A 135 9.24 5.12 -15.20
C PRO A 135 7.71 5.18 -15.19
N LEU A 136 7.05 5.35 -14.04
CA LEU A 136 5.59 5.48 -14.02
C LEU A 136 5.13 6.81 -14.62
N ARG A 137 5.84 7.92 -14.37
CA ARG A 137 5.52 9.20 -15.03
C ARG A 137 5.72 9.16 -16.54
N ALA A 138 6.75 8.47 -17.01
CA ALA A 138 7.00 8.30 -18.44
C ALA A 138 5.84 7.60 -19.17
N GLU A 139 5.13 6.71 -18.47
CA GLU A 139 3.94 6.01 -18.96
C GLU A 139 2.62 6.77 -18.69
N GLY A 140 2.68 8.00 -18.21
CA GLY A 140 1.50 8.83 -17.96
C GLY A 140 0.65 8.38 -16.77
N VAL A 141 1.20 7.58 -15.86
CA VAL A 141 0.50 7.12 -14.65
C VAL A 141 0.08 8.33 -13.78
N PRO A 142 -1.14 8.34 -13.22
CA PRO A 142 -1.64 9.43 -12.40
C PRO A 142 -1.04 9.43 -10.98
N LEU A 143 0.28 9.64 -10.89
CA LEU A 143 1.01 9.78 -9.64
C LEU A 143 0.71 11.15 -9.01
N VAL A 144 -0.04 11.13 -7.90
CA VAL A 144 -0.54 12.34 -7.22
C VAL A 144 0.51 13.06 -6.37
N GLN A 145 1.48 12.32 -5.83
CA GLN A 145 2.51 12.88 -4.96
C GLN A 145 3.71 13.39 -5.78
N THR A 146 4.39 14.43 -5.31
CA THR A 146 5.60 15.01 -5.94
C THR A 146 6.89 14.65 -5.20
N GLY A 147 6.79 13.90 -4.09
CA GLY A 147 7.91 13.47 -3.28
C GLY A 147 7.69 12.11 -2.60
N PRO A 148 8.73 11.56 -1.95
CA PRO A 148 8.66 10.24 -1.33
C PRO A 148 7.80 10.25 -0.07
N VAL A 149 6.98 9.21 0.10
CA VAL A 149 6.31 8.88 1.37
C VAL A 149 7.16 7.85 2.11
N SER A 150 7.61 8.16 3.33
CA SER A 150 8.39 7.22 4.14
C SER A 150 7.52 6.08 4.66
N PHE A 151 7.97 4.83 4.63
CA PHE A 151 7.23 3.72 5.24
C PHE A 151 7.02 3.98 6.75
N PRO A 152 5.82 3.74 7.33
CA PRO A 152 5.48 4.09 8.72
C PRO A 152 6.10 3.12 9.77
N GLY A 153 7.33 2.67 9.58
CA GLY A 153 8.08 1.86 10.53
C GLY A 153 9.03 2.69 11.40
N HIS A 154 9.50 2.14 12.51
CA HIS A 154 10.64 2.65 13.29
C HIS A 154 10.67 4.18 13.53
N GLY A 155 9.57 4.76 14.02
CA GLY A 155 9.49 6.20 14.34
C GLY A 155 9.11 7.12 13.18
N GLN A 156 8.88 6.59 11.97
CA GLN A 156 8.48 7.38 10.80
C GLN A 156 6.96 7.64 10.71
N GLN A 157 6.17 7.21 11.70
CA GLN A 157 4.70 7.30 11.63
C GLN A 157 4.21 8.74 11.48
N GLY A 158 4.82 9.69 12.20
CA GLY A 158 4.47 11.11 12.09
C GLY A 158 4.69 11.66 10.68
N ARG A 159 5.86 11.38 10.09
CA ARG A 159 6.21 11.79 8.73
C ARG A 159 5.34 11.14 7.67
N PHE A 160 5.00 9.87 7.84
CA PHE A 160 4.06 9.19 6.97
C PHE A 160 2.69 9.88 6.98
N ARG A 161 2.14 10.17 8.18
CA ARG A 161 0.83 10.84 8.29
C ARG A 161 0.85 12.24 7.69
N GLU A 162 1.91 13.01 7.91
CA GLU A 162 2.07 14.35 7.34
C GLU A 162 2.12 14.31 5.80
N ALA A 163 2.94 13.42 5.22
CA ALA A 163 3.04 13.28 3.77
C ALA A 163 1.71 12.81 3.16
N MET A 164 1.04 11.83 3.77
CA MET A 164 -0.24 11.32 3.29
C MET A 164 -1.37 12.36 3.43
N ALA A 165 -1.38 13.17 4.50
CA ALA A 165 -2.35 14.24 4.68
C ALA A 165 -2.22 15.32 3.58
N ALA A 166 -1.01 15.55 3.06
CA ALA A 166 -0.80 16.44 1.91
C ALA A 166 -1.25 15.82 0.58
N ILE A 167 -1.24 14.48 0.48
CA ILE A 167 -1.67 13.73 -0.71
C ILE A 167 -3.19 13.59 -0.79
N LEU A 168 -3.85 13.38 0.35
CA LEU A 168 -5.29 13.11 0.42
C LEU A 168 -6.17 14.06 -0.41
N PRO A 169 -6.00 15.40 -0.34
CA PRO A 169 -6.83 16.33 -1.12
C PRO A 169 -6.60 16.26 -2.64
N LEU A 170 -5.57 15.54 -3.09
CA LEU A 170 -5.21 15.39 -4.50
C LEU A 170 -5.75 14.09 -5.11
N LEU A 171 -6.30 13.20 -4.28
CA LEU A 171 -6.90 11.95 -4.76
C LEU A 171 -8.19 12.28 -5.54
N VAL A 172 -8.33 11.66 -6.71
CA VAL A 172 -9.51 11.84 -7.57
C VAL A 172 -10.47 10.68 -7.33
N ASP A 173 -11.72 11.01 -6.96
CA ASP A 173 -12.83 10.08 -6.73
C ASP A 173 -13.46 9.52 -8.01
#